data_AF-A0A3N4K6L3-F1
#
_entry.id   AF-A0A3N4K6L3-F1
#
_cell.length_a   1.000
_cell.length_b   1.000
_cell.length_c   1.000
_cell.angle_alpha   90.00
_cell.angle_beta   90.00
_cell.angle_gamma   90.00
#
_symmetry.space_group_name_H-M   'P 1'
#
loop_
_entity.id
_entity.type
_entity.pdbx_description
1 polymer ?
#
loop_
_entity_poly.entity_id
_entity_poly.type
_entity_poly.pdbx_seq_one_letter_code
_entity_poly.pdbx_strand_id
1 'polypeptide(L)'
;MEYSISSFFRDLSTIRMQTFQLYTIKNSFRESGMFPVSYKIALKKMHHYNKPKPVGAQSGMAMTSESTSNTLGGPSVEEGSDLELPTLPSTYFECQKGIGEWIDHAESFSPTSNTRFQQWTKGTQISLAQAELQQQTYQNVQLQIQEKVKQRSKSRWVVQKGDVITVEAARLKQQEKAEKEKAMAIKKAQKNIQIAVNKAKTSLNCHGIAARKAEKARKQQVKAIQIRGEIVPAEMLVTIPDPERDLSPEDLELLQDPPDLLQALLLLEPTPASATSTIDPQLLALDFEEEDIEIYTTRREAEQRYTTESASGENSFTVDDGEDLTGESDSDSSCISSDSIIRNADFVPLN
;
A
#
# COMPACT_ATOMS: atom_id res chain seq x y z
N MET A 1 -38.75 5.98 -35.37
CA MET A 1 -38.32 7.23 -34.72
C MET A 1 -36.91 7.04 -34.23
N GLU A 2 -35.96 7.83 -34.72
CA GLU A 2 -34.57 7.76 -34.27
C GLU A 2 -34.37 8.64 -33.03
N TYR A 3 -33.81 8.07 -31.97
CA TYR A 3 -33.49 8.81 -30.75
C TYR A 3 -32.17 9.56 -30.95
N SER A 4 -32.27 10.81 -31.40
CA SER A 4 -31.13 11.68 -31.66
C SER A 4 -30.45 12.14 -30.37
N ILE A 5 -29.17 12.51 -30.46
CA ILE A 5 -28.38 13.14 -29.39
C ILE A 5 -29.12 14.37 -28.82
N SER A 6 -29.80 15.14 -29.66
CA SER A 6 -30.60 16.28 -29.21
C SER A 6 -31.77 15.87 -28.31
N SER A 7 -32.39 14.72 -28.57
CA SER A 7 -33.45 14.17 -27.70
C SER A 7 -32.89 13.71 -26.36
N PHE A 8 -31.70 13.09 -26.34
CA PHE A 8 -31.02 12.72 -25.11
C PHE A 8 -30.75 13.92 -24.19
N PHE A 9 -30.28 15.04 -24.74
CA PHE A 9 -30.06 16.25 -23.93
C PHE A 9 -31.35 16.87 -23.41
N ARG A 10 -32.45 16.80 -24.18
CA ARG A 10 -33.77 17.27 -23.71
C ARG A 10 -34.30 16.41 -22.56
N ASP A 11 -34.10 15.10 -22.63
CA ASP A 11 -34.58 14.16 -21.63
C ASP A 11 -33.62 14.01 -20.44
N LEU A 12 -32.42 14.59 -20.52
CA LEU A 12 -31.36 14.43 -19.50
C LEU A 12 -31.82 14.80 -18.10
N SER A 13 -32.66 15.83 -17.96
CA SER A 13 -33.23 16.25 -16.67
C SER A 13 -34.17 15.17 -16.10
N THR A 14 -35.06 14.65 -16.93
CA THR A 14 -35.99 13.56 -16.60
C THR A 14 -35.24 12.29 -16.25
N ILE A 15 -34.24 11.92 -17.05
CA ILE A 15 -33.37 10.76 -16.80
C ILE A 15 -32.66 10.94 -15.47
N ARG A 16 -32.09 12.11 -15.17
CA ARG A 16 -31.44 12.37 -13.88
C ARG A 16 -32.41 12.23 -12.71
N MET A 17 -33.62 12.78 -12.82
CA MET A 17 -34.63 12.65 -11.76
C MET A 17 -35.07 11.21 -11.54
N GLN A 18 -35.18 10.41 -12.61
CA GLN A 18 -35.56 9.01 -12.52
C GLN A 18 -34.42 8.11 -12.02
N THR A 19 -33.17 8.43 -12.34
CA THR A 19 -32.01 7.59 -12.00
C THR A 19 -31.41 7.92 -10.64
N PHE A 20 -31.30 9.19 -10.26
CA PHE A 20 -30.71 9.64 -8.99
C PHE A 20 -31.73 9.72 -7.85
N GLN A 21 -32.57 8.70 -7.73
CA GLN A 21 -33.50 8.59 -6.61
C GLN A 21 -32.74 8.29 -5.31
N LEU A 22 -33.28 8.75 -4.18
CA LEU A 22 -32.61 8.64 -2.88
C LEU A 22 -32.24 7.19 -2.54
N TYR A 23 -33.08 6.22 -2.88
CA TYR A 23 -32.77 4.81 -2.64
C TYR A 23 -31.65 4.31 -3.55
N THR A 24 -31.59 4.74 -4.82
CA THR A 24 -30.53 4.37 -5.76
C THR A 24 -29.19 4.87 -5.26
N ILE A 25 -29.14 6.11 -4.79
CA ILE A 25 -27.94 6.71 -4.19
C ILE A 25 -27.56 5.92 -2.93
N LYS A 26 -28.48 5.77 -1.96
CA LYS A 26 -28.21 5.02 -0.72
C LYS A 26 -27.74 3.59 -0.98
N ASN A 27 -28.36 2.90 -1.92
CA ASN A 27 -27.99 1.53 -2.26
C ASN A 27 -26.62 1.46 -2.92
N SER A 28 -26.29 2.41 -3.80
CA SER A 28 -24.96 2.50 -4.42
C SER A 28 -23.84 2.68 -3.38
N PHE A 29 -24.06 3.55 -2.38
CA PHE A 29 -23.10 3.75 -1.29
C PHE A 29 -23.01 2.54 -0.34
N ARG A 30 -24.12 1.82 -0.14
CA ARG A 30 -24.14 0.59 0.65
C ARG A 30 -23.40 -0.53 -0.06
N GLU A 31 -23.64 -0.72 -1.36
CA GLU A 31 -23.00 -1.75 -2.19
C GLU A 31 -21.51 -1.51 -2.43
N SER A 32 -21.07 -0.25 -2.42
CA SER A 32 -19.65 0.09 -2.46
C SER A 32 -18.96 -0.09 -1.12
N GLY A 33 -19.71 -0.29 -0.03
CA GLY A 33 -19.17 -0.34 1.33
C GLY A 33 -18.72 1.02 1.84
N MET A 34 -19.17 2.12 1.22
CA MET A 34 -18.86 3.48 1.67
C MET A 34 -19.81 3.98 2.75
N PHE A 35 -21.09 3.58 2.72
CA PHE A 35 -22.05 3.99 3.75
C PHE A 35 -23.16 2.94 4.01
N PRO A 36 -23.29 2.42 5.25
CA PRO A 36 -22.33 2.54 6.34
C PRO A 36 -20.96 1.97 5.92
N VAL A 37 -19.88 2.55 6.46
CA VAL A 37 -18.51 2.18 6.08
C VAL A 37 -18.29 0.70 6.39
N SER A 38 -18.00 -0.07 5.35
CA SER A 38 -17.67 -1.49 5.43
C SER A 38 -16.37 -1.74 4.67
N TYR A 39 -15.26 -1.77 5.40
CA TYR A 39 -13.92 -1.95 4.84
C TYR A 39 -13.81 -3.24 4.01
N LYS A 40 -14.46 -4.33 4.43
CA LYS A 40 -14.46 -5.61 3.71
C LYS A 40 -15.07 -5.51 2.32
N ILE A 41 -16.21 -4.82 2.21
CA ILE A 41 -16.91 -4.63 0.93
C ILE A 41 -16.12 -3.66 0.04
N ALA A 42 -15.64 -2.55 0.62
CA ALA A 42 -14.85 -1.55 -0.10
C ALA A 42 -13.54 -2.14 -0.67
N LEU A 43 -12.78 -2.90 0.13
CA LEU A 43 -11.56 -3.58 -0.33
C LEU A 43 -11.86 -4.62 -1.41
N LYS A 44 -12.93 -5.42 -1.25
CA LYS A 44 -13.34 -6.40 -2.27
C LYS A 44 -13.66 -5.72 -3.62
N LYS A 45 -14.37 -4.60 -3.59
CA LYS A 45 -14.69 -3.81 -4.79
C LYS A 45 -13.43 -3.17 -5.38
N MET A 46 -12.56 -2.60 -4.55
CA MET A 46 -11.29 -2.02 -5.00
C MET A 46 -10.41 -3.07 -5.71
N HIS A 47 -10.30 -4.29 -5.16
CA HIS A 47 -9.61 -5.39 -5.83
C HIS A 47 -10.27 -5.80 -7.15
N HIS A 48 -11.60 -5.77 -7.23
CA HIS A 48 -12.33 -6.09 -8.45
C HIS A 48 -12.03 -5.07 -9.57
N TYR A 49 -11.99 -3.78 -9.25
CA TYR A 49 -11.73 -2.71 -10.24
C TYR A 49 -10.25 -2.53 -10.57
N ASN A 50 -9.34 -2.84 -9.63
CA ASN A 50 -7.90 -2.79 -9.85
C ASN A 50 -7.34 -4.01 -10.60
N LYS A 51 -8.19 -4.98 -10.99
CA LYS A 51 -7.71 -6.05 -11.87
C LYS A 51 -7.26 -5.42 -13.19
N PRO A 52 -5.99 -5.58 -13.59
CA PRO A 52 -5.54 -5.07 -14.87
C PRO A 52 -6.44 -5.68 -15.94
N LYS A 53 -7.17 -4.82 -16.67
CA LYS A 53 -7.95 -5.30 -17.82
C LYS A 53 -6.94 -5.94 -18.78
N PRO A 54 -7.17 -7.17 -19.26
CA PRO A 54 -6.30 -7.77 -20.25
C PRO A 54 -6.23 -6.82 -21.44
N VAL A 55 -5.02 -6.34 -21.71
CA VAL A 55 -4.69 -5.43 -22.80
C VAL A 55 -4.89 -6.20 -24.10
N GLY A 56 -6.13 -6.24 -24.59
CA GLY A 56 -6.49 -7.01 -25.77
C GLY A 56 -7.99 -7.07 -26.09
N ALA A 57 -8.88 -6.79 -25.13
CA ALA A 57 -10.33 -6.83 -25.39
C ALA A 57 -10.95 -5.42 -25.31
N GLN A 58 -10.90 -4.67 -26.41
CA GLN A 58 -11.82 -3.55 -26.58
C GLN A 58 -13.17 -4.07 -27.09
N SER A 59 -14.15 -3.98 -26.20
CA SER A 59 -15.55 -3.63 -26.47
C SER A 59 -16.31 -4.39 -27.57
N GLY A 60 -16.89 -5.52 -27.18
CA GLY A 60 -18.15 -6.01 -27.73
C GLY A 60 -18.97 -6.63 -26.61
N MET A 61 -20.18 -6.10 -26.35
CA MET A 61 -21.12 -6.69 -25.41
C MET A 61 -21.34 -8.17 -25.74
N ALA A 62 -21.04 -9.08 -24.81
CA ALA A 62 -21.47 -10.45 -24.92
C ALA A 62 -21.87 -10.99 -23.55
N MET A 63 -23.13 -11.41 -23.51
CA MET A 63 -23.83 -12.07 -22.44
C MET A 63 -23.09 -13.33 -21.96
N THR A 64 -23.28 -13.59 -20.68
CA THR A 64 -23.02 -14.85 -19.98
C THR A 64 -23.33 -16.08 -20.82
N SER A 65 -22.34 -16.96 -20.99
CA SER A 65 -22.57 -18.39 -21.23
C SER A 65 -21.38 -19.18 -20.71
N GLU A 66 -21.64 -19.98 -19.70
CA GLU A 66 -20.77 -21.03 -19.20
C GLU A 66 -20.51 -22.05 -20.31
N SER A 67 -19.27 -22.47 -20.49
CA SER A 67 -18.95 -23.67 -21.26
C SER A 67 -17.75 -24.36 -20.66
N THR A 68 -18.07 -25.25 -19.74
CA THR A 68 -17.32 -26.45 -19.41
C THR A 68 -17.20 -27.32 -20.65
N SER A 69 -15.98 -27.62 -21.11
CA SER A 69 -15.75 -28.81 -21.91
C SER A 69 -14.42 -29.45 -21.55
N ASN A 70 -14.54 -30.72 -21.19
CA ASN A 70 -13.52 -31.59 -20.65
C ASN A 70 -12.47 -32.03 -21.68
N THR A 71 -11.30 -32.32 -21.13
CA THR A 71 -10.18 -33.12 -21.66
C THR A 71 -10.60 -34.56 -22.04
N LEU A 72 -10.16 -35.07 -23.20
CA LEU A 72 -9.56 -36.43 -23.36
C LEU A 72 -9.04 -36.71 -24.80
N GLY A 73 -7.79 -37.19 -24.90
CA GLY A 73 -7.36 -38.30 -25.79
C GLY A 73 -6.85 -37.97 -27.23
N GLY A 74 -5.53 -38.14 -27.47
CA GLY A 74 -4.81 -38.03 -28.77
C GLY A 74 -5.04 -39.20 -29.76
N PRO A 75 -4.18 -39.45 -30.79
CA PRO A 75 -2.70 -39.37 -30.75
C PRO A 75 -1.95 -38.76 -31.97
N SER A 76 -0.75 -38.23 -31.66
CA SER A 76 0.55 -38.24 -32.38
C SER A 76 0.64 -38.62 -33.86
N VAL A 77 1.08 -37.66 -34.70
CA VAL A 77 1.93 -37.87 -35.90
C VAL A 77 2.96 -36.73 -35.97
N GLU A 78 4.20 -37.08 -36.29
CA GLU A 78 5.43 -36.29 -36.21
C GLU A 78 5.66 -35.27 -37.35
N GLU A 79 6.51 -34.29 -37.05
CA GLU A 79 7.45 -33.55 -37.92
C GLU A 79 6.95 -32.68 -39.08
N GLY A 80 7.16 -31.36 -38.93
CA GLY A 80 7.32 -30.45 -40.07
C GLY A 80 6.92 -29.01 -39.79
N SER A 81 7.90 -28.18 -39.38
CA SER A 81 7.84 -26.72 -39.20
C SER A 81 6.87 -26.19 -38.14
N ASP A 82 7.41 -25.87 -36.95
CA ASP A 82 6.79 -24.95 -36.02
C ASP A 82 6.57 -23.61 -36.74
N LEU A 83 5.36 -23.41 -37.26
CA LEU A 83 4.84 -22.10 -37.64
C LEU A 83 4.59 -21.34 -36.34
N GLU A 84 5.65 -20.78 -35.76
CA GLU A 84 5.52 -19.78 -34.70
C GLU A 84 4.59 -18.68 -35.22
N LEU A 85 3.44 -18.54 -34.58
CA LEU A 85 2.49 -17.48 -34.90
C LEU A 85 3.22 -16.14 -34.75
N PRO A 86 3.10 -15.23 -35.74
CA PRO A 86 3.78 -13.94 -35.67
C PRO A 86 3.38 -13.22 -34.39
N THR A 87 4.38 -12.83 -33.60
CA THR A 87 4.17 -12.12 -32.34
C THR A 87 3.50 -10.78 -32.65
N LEU A 88 2.45 -10.46 -31.90
CA LEU A 88 1.78 -9.16 -32.01
C LEU A 88 2.80 -8.04 -31.73
N PRO A 89 2.93 -7.05 -32.61
CA PRO A 89 3.86 -5.95 -32.38
C PRO A 89 3.43 -5.17 -31.15
N SER A 90 4.35 -5.02 -30.21
CA SER A 90 4.17 -4.37 -28.92
C SER A 90 4.64 -2.92 -28.92
N THR A 91 5.44 -2.54 -29.93
CA THR A 91 6.01 -1.19 -30.06
C THR A 91 5.75 -0.58 -31.44
N TYR A 92 5.72 0.75 -31.49
CA TYR A 92 5.60 1.49 -32.76
C TYR A 92 6.72 1.14 -33.74
N PHE A 93 7.92 0.90 -33.23
CA PHE A 93 9.08 0.45 -34.02
C PHE A 93 8.86 -0.92 -34.66
N GLU A 94 8.32 -1.89 -33.91
CA GLU A 94 7.96 -3.22 -34.45
C GLU A 94 6.89 -3.11 -35.54
N CYS A 95 5.88 -2.26 -35.35
CA CYS A 95 4.88 -1.97 -36.39
C CYS A 95 5.53 -1.40 -37.66
N GLN A 96 6.46 -0.46 -37.52
CA GLN A 96 7.16 0.14 -38.65
C GLN A 96 8.06 -0.88 -39.37
N LYS A 97 8.75 -1.73 -38.63
CA LYS A 97 9.56 -2.82 -39.18
C LYS A 97 8.71 -3.82 -39.95
N GLY A 98 7.59 -4.26 -39.37
CA GLY A 98 6.66 -5.17 -40.04
C GLY A 98 6.11 -4.58 -41.34
N ILE A 99 5.76 -3.29 -41.36
CA ILE A 99 5.38 -2.61 -42.60
C ILE A 99 6.51 -2.65 -43.64
N GLY A 100 7.76 -2.47 -43.21
CA GLY A 100 8.94 -2.59 -44.08
C GLY A 100 9.05 -3.96 -44.76
N GLU A 101 8.87 -5.04 -43.98
CA GLU A 101 8.90 -6.42 -44.50
C GLU A 101 7.81 -6.67 -45.55
N TRP A 102 6.61 -6.08 -45.37
CA TRP A 102 5.53 -6.18 -46.36
C TRP A 102 5.76 -5.34 -47.62
N ILE A 103 6.56 -4.27 -47.55
CA ILE A 103 6.91 -3.47 -48.74
C ILE A 103 7.72 -4.33 -49.72
N ASP A 104 8.64 -5.14 -49.22
CA ASP A 104 9.47 -6.03 -50.04
C ASP A 104 8.62 -7.10 -50.76
N HIS A 105 7.50 -7.53 -50.15
CA HIS A 105 6.58 -8.49 -50.75
C HIS A 105 5.57 -7.87 -51.73
N ALA A 106 5.38 -6.56 -51.67
CA ALA A 106 4.41 -5.84 -52.51
C ALA A 106 4.84 -5.69 -53.98
N GLU A 107 6.08 -6.06 -54.33
CA GLU A 107 6.56 -6.06 -55.72
C GLU A 107 5.76 -7.05 -56.61
N SER A 108 5.17 -8.08 -56.00
CA SER A 108 4.29 -9.05 -56.66
C SER A 108 2.87 -8.54 -56.96
N PHE A 109 2.51 -7.35 -56.49
CA PHE A 109 1.15 -6.80 -56.66
C PHE A 109 0.93 -6.20 -58.05
N SER A 110 -0.32 -6.21 -58.53
CA SER A 110 -0.70 -5.50 -59.76
C SER A 110 -0.45 -3.99 -59.62
N PRO A 111 -0.14 -3.25 -60.72
CA PRO A 111 0.28 -1.84 -60.65
C PRO A 111 -0.68 -0.93 -59.86
N THR A 112 -2.00 -1.12 -60.05
CA THR A 112 -3.03 -0.36 -59.33
C THR A 112 -3.07 -0.69 -57.84
N SER A 113 -2.89 -1.97 -57.50
CA SER A 113 -2.88 -2.44 -56.11
C SER A 113 -1.60 -2.00 -55.40
N ASN A 114 -0.46 -2.07 -56.08
CA ASN A 114 0.83 -1.58 -55.59
C ASN A 114 0.74 -0.08 -55.27
N THR A 115 0.20 0.74 -56.18
CA THR A 115 0.02 2.18 -55.94
C THR A 115 -0.84 2.48 -54.71
N ARG A 116 -1.96 1.76 -54.54
CA ARG A 116 -2.82 1.90 -53.35
C ARG A 116 -2.11 1.47 -52.08
N PHE A 117 -1.40 0.34 -52.13
CA PHE A 117 -0.60 -0.15 -51.02
C PHE A 117 0.48 0.86 -50.61
N GLN A 118 1.23 1.41 -51.56
CA GLN A 118 2.25 2.43 -51.29
C GLN A 118 1.69 3.71 -50.67
N GLN A 119 0.53 4.19 -51.14
CA GLN A 119 -0.15 5.34 -50.54
C GLN A 119 -0.61 5.05 -49.10
N TRP A 120 -1.20 3.88 -48.88
CA TRP A 120 -1.61 3.42 -47.56
C TRP A 120 -0.41 3.30 -46.62
N THR A 121 0.66 2.62 -47.05
CA THR A 121 1.89 2.41 -46.29
C THR A 121 2.54 3.74 -45.87
N LYS A 122 2.63 4.71 -46.79
CA LYS A 122 3.13 6.05 -46.47
C LYS A 122 2.26 6.74 -45.42
N GLY A 123 0.93 6.69 -45.55
CA GLY A 123 -0.01 7.24 -44.58
C GLY A 123 0.12 6.61 -43.19
N THR A 124 0.29 5.28 -43.14
CA THR A 124 0.48 4.53 -41.90
C THR A 124 1.82 4.87 -41.25
N GLN A 125 2.92 4.95 -42.00
CA GLN A 125 4.23 5.34 -41.48
C GLN A 125 4.21 6.76 -40.86
N ILE A 126 3.56 7.72 -41.53
CA ILE A 126 3.39 9.09 -41.00
C ILE A 126 2.59 9.04 -39.69
N SER A 127 1.50 8.27 -39.66
CA SER A 127 0.65 8.14 -38.47
C SER A 127 1.40 7.49 -37.29
N LEU A 128 2.22 6.46 -37.56
CA LEU A 128 3.06 5.81 -36.55
C LEU A 128 4.13 6.76 -36.00
N ALA A 129 4.83 7.49 -36.86
CA ALA A 129 5.83 8.47 -36.45
C ALA A 129 5.22 9.60 -35.60
N GLN A 130 4.02 10.06 -35.96
CA GLN A 130 3.28 11.04 -35.15
C GLN A 130 2.91 10.48 -33.78
N ALA A 131 2.44 9.24 -33.71
CA ALA A 131 2.09 8.58 -32.45
C ALA A 131 3.33 8.39 -31.55
N GLU A 132 4.46 8.00 -32.13
CA GLU A 132 5.74 7.88 -31.40
C GLU A 132 6.17 9.24 -30.83
N LEU A 133 6.10 10.32 -31.62
CA LEU A 133 6.40 11.67 -31.16
C LEU A 133 5.46 12.10 -30.00
N GLN A 134 4.17 11.78 -30.10
CA GLN A 134 3.21 12.04 -29.02
C GLN A 134 3.55 11.25 -27.74
N GLN A 135 3.98 9.99 -27.86
CA GLN A 135 4.40 9.19 -26.72
C GLN A 135 5.66 9.78 -26.06
N GLN A 136 6.66 10.16 -26.85
CA GLN A 136 7.90 10.76 -26.33
C GLN A 136 7.63 12.11 -25.66
N THR A 137 6.79 12.96 -26.25
CA THR A 137 6.42 14.25 -25.63
C THR A 137 5.69 14.05 -24.31
N TYR A 138 4.77 13.08 -24.22
CA TYR A 138 4.13 12.70 -22.96
C TYR A 138 5.14 12.27 -21.89
N GLN A 139 6.09 11.39 -22.25
CA GLN A 139 7.14 10.94 -21.34
C GLN A 139 8.02 12.10 -20.86
N ASN A 140 8.42 13.00 -21.77
CA ASN A 140 9.22 14.17 -21.43
C ASN A 140 8.50 15.12 -20.47
N VAL A 141 7.19 15.36 -20.68
CA VAL A 141 6.38 16.18 -19.77
C VAL A 141 6.29 15.51 -18.38
N GLN A 142 6.08 14.19 -18.32
CA GLN A 142 6.06 13.47 -17.04
C GLN A 142 7.40 13.57 -16.31
N LEU A 143 8.52 13.42 -17.01
CA LEU A 143 9.85 13.59 -16.43
C LEU A 143 10.07 15.00 -15.88
N GLN A 144 9.68 16.04 -16.62
CA GLN A 144 9.78 17.42 -16.14
C GLN A 144 8.91 17.67 -14.91
N ILE A 145 7.69 17.11 -14.87
CA ILE A 145 6.82 17.21 -13.69
C ILE A 145 7.50 16.55 -12.48
N GLN A 146 8.01 15.33 -12.64
CA GLN A 146 8.72 14.63 -11.57
C GLN A 146 9.96 15.40 -11.11
N GLU A 147 10.74 15.95 -12.03
CA GLU A 147 11.92 16.73 -11.70
C GLU A 147 11.53 18.01 -10.95
N LYS A 148 10.51 18.75 -11.40
CA LYS A 148 9.99 19.93 -10.69
C LYS A 148 9.49 19.57 -9.29
N VAL A 149 8.84 18.42 -9.10
CA VAL A 149 8.43 17.93 -7.78
C VAL A 149 9.67 17.66 -6.92
N LYS A 150 10.68 16.96 -7.44
CA LYS A 150 11.95 16.71 -6.74
C LYS A 150 12.67 18.02 -6.39
N GLN A 151 12.73 18.98 -7.32
CA GLN A 151 13.34 20.29 -7.12
C GLN A 151 12.57 21.09 -6.07
N ARG A 152 11.23 21.10 -6.08
CA ARG A 152 10.42 21.76 -5.04
C ARG A 152 10.62 21.13 -3.67
N SER A 153 10.75 19.81 -3.59
CA SER A 153 11.08 19.13 -2.33
C SER A 153 12.48 19.50 -1.84
N LYS A 154 13.46 19.61 -2.75
CA LYS A 154 14.83 20.07 -2.42
C LYS A 154 14.87 21.57 -2.08
N SER A 155 14.08 22.42 -2.72
CA SER A 155 14.05 23.86 -2.43
C SER A 155 13.39 24.15 -1.08
N ARG A 156 12.50 23.29 -0.60
CA ARG A 156 12.01 23.33 0.80
C ARG A 156 13.10 23.04 1.83
N TRP A 157 14.26 22.51 1.42
CA TRP A 157 15.45 22.36 2.26
C TRP A 157 16.35 23.60 2.25
N VAL A 158 15.95 24.69 1.59
CA VAL A 158 16.64 25.97 1.74
C VAL A 158 16.41 26.46 3.17
N VAL A 159 17.51 26.53 3.91
CA VAL A 159 17.57 26.73 5.35
C VAL A 159 17.09 28.11 5.79
N GLN A 160 16.81 29.06 4.89
CA GLN A 160 16.36 30.41 5.26
C GLN A 160 15.50 31.16 4.24
N LYS A 161 14.53 31.89 4.78
CA LYS A 161 14.11 33.20 4.28
C LYS A 161 14.75 34.27 5.18
N GLY A 162 15.69 35.06 4.65
CA GLY A 162 15.82 36.48 5.00
C GLY A 162 16.74 36.95 6.13
N ASP A 163 17.41 36.09 6.92
CA ASP A 163 18.31 36.57 7.99
C ASP A 163 19.79 36.21 7.78
N VAL A 164 20.69 37.10 8.17
CA VAL A 164 22.14 36.89 8.11
C VAL A 164 22.54 35.76 9.08
N ILE A 165 22.97 34.61 8.55
CA ILE A 165 23.52 33.52 9.37
C ILE A 165 24.89 33.93 9.86
N THR A 166 25.02 34.15 11.17
CA THR A 166 26.30 34.01 11.86
C THR A 166 26.75 32.55 11.75
N VAL A 167 28.03 32.31 11.46
CA VAL A 167 28.60 30.95 11.26
C VAL A 167 28.25 29.98 12.39
N GLU A 168 28.15 30.49 13.62
CA GLU A 168 27.75 29.72 14.80
C GLU A 168 26.30 29.21 14.74
N ALA A 169 25.36 30.06 14.31
CA ALA A 169 23.96 29.66 14.13
C ALA A 169 23.82 28.59 13.04
N ALA A 170 24.67 28.62 12.01
CA ALA A 170 24.73 27.57 10.98
C ALA A 170 25.14 26.21 11.57
N ARG A 171 26.18 26.22 12.41
CA ARG A 171 26.70 25.01 13.08
C ARG A 171 25.69 24.42 14.05
N LEU A 172 25.04 25.25 14.87
CA LEU A 172 23.98 24.81 15.78
C LEU A 172 22.81 24.17 15.02
N LYS A 173 22.37 24.79 13.93
CA LYS A 173 21.28 24.24 13.10
C LYS A 173 21.68 22.93 12.42
N GLN A 174 22.96 22.77 12.07
CA GLN A 174 23.48 21.50 11.53
C GLN A 174 23.51 20.40 12.60
N GLN A 175 23.90 20.73 13.83
CA GLN A 175 23.87 19.79 14.96
C GLN A 175 22.44 19.39 15.31
N GLU A 176 21.52 20.34 15.47
CA GLU A 176 20.11 20.07 15.77
C GLU A 176 19.48 19.16 14.71
N LYS A 177 19.81 19.39 13.42
CA LYS A 177 19.35 18.52 12.34
C LYS A 177 19.95 17.12 12.42
N ALA A 178 21.25 17.00 12.69
CA ALA A 178 21.90 15.71 12.86
C ALA A 178 21.33 14.93 14.06
N GLU A 179 21.02 15.60 15.16
CA GLU A 179 20.36 15.01 16.33
C GLU A 179 18.94 14.55 16.02
N LYS A 180 18.15 15.37 15.31
CA LYS A 180 16.81 14.98 14.84
C LYS A 180 16.87 13.77 13.92
N GLU A 181 17.84 13.72 13.01
CA GLU A 181 18.04 12.58 12.11
C GLU A 181 18.43 11.31 12.88
N LYS A 182 19.35 11.42 13.86
CA LYS A 182 19.70 10.32 14.77
C LYS A 182 18.49 9.85 15.58
N ALA A 183 17.73 10.75 16.18
CA ALA A 183 16.54 10.42 16.96
C ALA A 183 15.47 9.71 16.11
N MET A 184 15.25 10.16 14.88
CA MET A 184 14.35 9.48 13.93
C MET A 184 14.87 8.09 13.55
N ALA A 185 16.18 7.92 13.37
CA ALA A 185 16.80 6.62 13.08
C ALA A 185 16.63 5.65 14.25
N ILE A 186 16.85 6.10 15.50
CA ILE A 186 16.62 5.31 16.72
C ILE A 186 15.16 4.89 16.81
N LYS A 187 14.21 5.82 16.66
CA LYS A 187 12.77 5.53 16.71
C LYS A 187 12.35 4.50 15.64
N LYS A 188 12.95 4.58 14.45
CA LYS A 188 12.70 3.60 13.38
C LYS A 188 13.27 2.22 13.72
N ALA A 189 14.49 2.16 14.26
CA ALA A 189 15.10 0.91 14.71
C ALA A 189 14.26 0.24 15.81
N GLN A 190 13.85 1.00 16.83
CA GLN A 190 12.96 0.52 17.89
C GLN A 190 11.62 -0.02 17.35
N LYS A 191 10.99 0.70 16.41
CA LYS A 191 9.75 0.22 15.78
C LYS A 191 9.97 -1.10 15.04
N ASN A 192 11.08 -1.24 14.33
CA ASN A 192 11.40 -2.47 13.60
C ASN A 192 11.63 -3.66 14.54
N ILE A 193 12.32 -3.44 15.66
CA ILE A 193 12.50 -4.45 16.72
C ILE A 193 11.14 -4.88 17.26
N GLN A 194 10.27 -3.93 17.62
CA GLN A 194 8.93 -4.24 18.13
C GLN A 194 8.09 -5.05 17.13
N ILE A 195 8.18 -4.73 15.83
CA ILE A 195 7.49 -5.49 14.78
C ILE A 195 8.04 -6.92 14.70
N ALA A 196 9.36 -7.10 14.78
CA ALA A 196 9.99 -8.42 14.77
C ALA A 196 9.53 -9.27 15.96
N VAL A 197 9.54 -8.69 17.18
CA VAL A 197 9.05 -9.36 18.39
C VAL A 197 7.58 -9.76 18.27
N ASN A 198 6.73 -8.85 17.80
CA ASN A 198 5.30 -9.14 17.63
C ASN A 198 5.08 -10.25 16.60
N LYS A 199 5.87 -10.26 15.51
CA LYS A 199 5.82 -11.32 14.50
C LYS A 199 6.28 -12.68 15.05
N ALA A 200 7.33 -12.70 15.86
CA ALA A 200 7.78 -13.93 16.53
C ALA A 200 6.70 -14.47 17.48
N LYS A 201 6.10 -13.60 18.31
CA LYS A 201 5.00 -13.97 19.22
C LYS A 201 3.78 -14.53 18.48
N THR A 202 3.36 -13.91 17.38
CA THR A 202 2.22 -14.42 16.59
C THR A 202 2.55 -15.76 15.94
N SER A 203 3.78 -15.93 15.45
CA SER A 203 4.25 -17.23 14.92
C SER A 203 4.21 -18.32 15.99
N LEU A 204 4.70 -18.02 17.20
CA LEU A 204 4.70 -18.97 18.32
C LEU A 204 3.27 -19.38 18.72
N ASN A 205 2.34 -18.41 18.82
CA ASN A 205 0.94 -18.71 19.11
C ASN A 205 0.31 -19.59 18.02
N CYS A 206 0.55 -19.28 16.74
CA CYS A 206 0.09 -20.12 15.63
C CYS A 206 0.63 -21.55 15.71
N HIS A 207 1.90 -21.73 16.05
CA HIS A 207 2.51 -23.05 16.26
C HIS A 207 1.89 -23.78 17.47
N GLY A 208 1.65 -23.09 18.59
CA GLY A 208 0.99 -23.66 19.76
C GLY A 208 -0.44 -24.14 19.46
N ILE A 209 -1.20 -23.35 18.71
CA ILE A 209 -2.55 -23.74 18.24
C ILE A 209 -2.47 -24.98 17.35
N ALA A 210 -1.50 -25.03 16.43
CA ALA A 210 -1.30 -26.18 15.54
C ALA A 210 -0.91 -27.44 16.33
N ALA A 211 0.01 -27.35 17.29
CA ALA A 211 0.43 -28.44 18.16
C ALA A 211 -0.75 -28.98 19.00
N ARG A 212 -1.56 -28.10 19.60
CA ARG A 212 -2.76 -28.49 20.35
C ARG A 212 -3.78 -29.22 19.47
N LYS A 213 -3.97 -28.77 18.22
CA LYS A 213 -4.86 -29.45 17.25
C LYS A 213 -4.30 -30.83 16.87
N ALA A 214 -3.01 -30.93 16.59
CA ALA A 214 -2.35 -32.18 16.24
C ALA A 214 -2.40 -33.20 17.40
N GLU A 215 -2.15 -32.76 18.63
CA GLU A 215 -2.22 -33.60 19.83
C GLU A 215 -3.65 -34.08 20.11
N LYS A 216 -4.66 -33.22 19.88
CA LYS A 216 -6.08 -33.62 19.96
C LYS A 216 -6.40 -34.69 18.92
N ALA A 217 -5.94 -34.54 17.69
CA ALA A 217 -6.14 -35.53 16.62
C ALA A 217 -5.43 -36.86 16.94
N ARG A 218 -4.18 -36.83 17.42
CA ARG A 218 -3.44 -38.01 17.87
C ARG A 218 -4.21 -38.75 18.96
N LYS A 219 -4.66 -38.05 20.00
CA LYS A 219 -5.47 -38.64 21.09
C LYS A 219 -6.77 -39.25 20.60
N GLN A 220 -7.43 -38.65 19.61
CA GLN A 220 -8.65 -39.22 19.01
C GLN A 220 -8.35 -40.52 18.25
N GLN A 221 -7.28 -40.57 17.47
CA GLN A 221 -6.87 -41.77 16.75
C GLN A 221 -6.46 -42.90 17.72
N VAL A 222 -5.70 -42.59 18.78
CA VAL A 222 -5.36 -43.58 19.83
C VAL A 222 -6.61 -44.17 20.47
N LYS A 223 -7.60 -43.34 20.81
CA LYS A 223 -8.89 -43.82 21.35
C LYS A 223 -9.62 -44.72 20.36
N ALA A 224 -9.63 -44.38 19.07
CA ALA A 224 -10.28 -45.19 18.04
C ALA A 224 -9.64 -46.59 17.91
N ILE A 225 -8.31 -46.67 17.93
CA ILE A 225 -7.56 -47.94 17.87
C ILE A 225 -7.83 -48.79 19.13
N GLN A 226 -7.85 -48.16 20.30
CA GLN A 226 -8.17 -48.83 21.57
C GLN A 226 -9.59 -49.40 21.58
N ILE A 227 -10.58 -48.65 21.08
CA ILE A 227 -11.97 -49.12 20.95
C ILE A 227 -12.05 -50.34 20.02
N ARG A 228 -11.20 -50.41 19.00
CA ARG A 228 -11.13 -51.55 18.07
C ARG A 228 -10.41 -52.77 18.65
N GLY A 229 -9.74 -52.63 19.80
CA GLY A 229 -8.92 -53.69 20.38
C GLY A 229 -7.60 -53.95 19.65
N GLU A 230 -7.17 -53.03 18.78
CA GLU A 230 -5.90 -53.11 18.06
C GLU A 230 -4.75 -52.55 18.94
N ILE A 231 -3.51 -52.99 18.67
CA ILE A 231 -2.32 -52.49 19.38
C ILE A 231 -1.99 -51.09 18.84
N VAL A 232 -1.82 -50.12 19.75
CA VAL A 232 -1.46 -48.74 19.39
C VAL A 232 -0.01 -48.68 18.86
N PRO A 233 0.22 -48.12 17.65
CA PRO A 233 1.57 -47.93 17.12
C PRO A 233 2.46 -47.10 18.06
N ALA A 234 3.75 -47.43 18.14
CA ALA A 234 4.69 -46.80 19.08
C ALA A 234 4.89 -45.31 18.79
N GLU A 235 4.81 -44.90 17.52
CA GLU A 235 4.93 -43.51 17.07
C GLU A 235 3.81 -42.64 17.66
N MET A 236 2.63 -43.24 17.83
CA MET A 236 1.47 -42.55 18.38
C MET A 236 1.50 -42.46 19.89
N LEU A 237 2.45 -43.09 20.60
CA LEU A 237 2.59 -42.95 22.04
C LEU A 237 3.39 -41.69 22.44
N VAL A 238 4.15 -41.12 21.50
CA VAL A 238 4.90 -39.88 21.71
C VAL A 238 3.93 -38.71 21.82
N THR A 239 4.07 -37.93 22.91
CA THR A 239 3.26 -36.73 23.12
C THR A 239 3.83 -35.60 22.27
N ILE A 240 2.96 -34.87 21.56
CA ILE A 240 3.38 -33.69 20.80
C ILE A 240 3.51 -32.52 21.80
N PRO A 241 4.71 -31.93 21.98
CA PRO A 241 4.91 -30.80 22.89
C PRO A 241 4.23 -29.54 22.34
N ASP A 242 3.76 -28.69 23.25
CA ASP A 242 3.15 -27.40 22.91
C ASP A 242 4.23 -26.31 22.99
N PRO A 243 4.67 -25.72 21.86
CA PRO A 243 5.75 -24.74 21.85
C PRO A 243 5.41 -23.44 22.60
N GLU A 244 4.11 -23.16 22.83
CA GLU A 244 3.69 -22.02 23.66
C GLU A 244 3.89 -22.28 25.16
N ARG A 245 3.91 -23.56 25.58
CA ARG A 245 3.88 -23.98 26.98
C ARG A 245 5.22 -24.54 27.46
N ASP A 246 5.88 -25.30 26.59
CA ASP A 246 7.20 -25.89 26.80
C ASP A 246 8.15 -25.30 25.75
N LEU A 247 8.67 -24.09 26.04
CA LEU A 247 9.55 -23.36 25.12
C LEU A 247 10.82 -24.18 24.82
N SER A 248 10.97 -24.60 23.56
CA SER A 248 12.19 -25.23 23.07
C SER A 248 13.31 -24.17 22.97
N PRO A 249 14.60 -24.54 23.14
CA PRO A 249 15.71 -23.63 22.85
C PRO A 249 15.66 -23.02 21.44
N GLU A 250 15.11 -23.75 20.47
CA GLU A 250 14.88 -23.27 19.09
C GLU A 250 13.79 -22.17 19.04
N ASP A 251 12.75 -22.28 19.87
CA ASP A 251 11.68 -21.28 19.94
C ASP A 251 12.12 -20.00 20.67
N LEU A 252 13.05 -20.13 21.61
CA LEU A 252 13.68 -18.99 22.29
C LEU A 252 14.60 -18.19 21.36
N GLU A 253 15.25 -18.84 20.40
CA GLU A 253 16.06 -18.19 19.37
C GLU A 253 15.18 -17.37 18.40
N LEU A 254 13.98 -17.87 18.08
CA LEU A 254 13.00 -17.13 17.28
C LEU A 254 12.43 -15.88 17.97
N LEU A 255 12.44 -15.87 19.31
CA LEU A 255 12.02 -14.73 20.14
C LEU A 255 13.14 -13.71 20.36
N GLN A 256 14.38 -14.05 20.04
CA GLN A 256 15.51 -13.17 20.21
C GLN A 256 15.47 -12.07 19.14
N ASP A 257 15.69 -10.83 19.56
CA ASP A 257 15.74 -9.71 18.62
C ASP A 257 16.84 -9.93 17.58
N PRO A 258 16.61 -9.56 16.30
CA PRO A 258 17.63 -9.72 15.27
C PRO A 258 18.92 -9.01 15.71
N PRO A 259 20.07 -9.71 15.81
CA PRO A 259 21.29 -9.15 16.37
C PRO A 259 21.76 -7.90 15.61
N ASP A 260 21.52 -7.87 14.29
CA ASP A 260 21.81 -6.73 13.41
C ASP A 260 21.05 -5.45 13.81
N LEU A 261 19.81 -5.57 14.29
CA LEU A 261 18.99 -4.42 14.67
C LEU A 261 19.41 -3.85 16.03
N LEU A 262 19.78 -4.72 16.97
CA LEU A 262 20.32 -4.31 18.26
C LEU A 262 21.68 -3.62 18.11
N GLN A 263 22.55 -4.15 17.25
CA GLN A 263 23.84 -3.52 16.97
C GLN A 263 23.67 -2.15 16.30
N ALA A 264 22.73 -2.02 15.36
CA ALA A 264 22.41 -0.73 14.75
C ALA A 264 21.87 0.29 15.77
N LEU A 265 21.04 -0.14 16.72
CA LEU A 265 20.53 0.73 17.78
C LEU A 265 21.66 1.18 18.70
N LEU A 266 22.55 0.27 19.11
CA LEU A 266 23.69 0.56 19.98
C LEU A 266 24.67 1.56 19.35
N LEU A 267 24.88 1.48 18.03
CA LEU A 267 25.72 2.42 17.28
C LEU A 267 25.09 3.82 17.14
N LEU A 268 23.76 3.90 17.24
CA LEU A 268 23.00 5.15 17.13
C LEU A 268 22.76 5.80 18.49
N GLU A 269 22.80 5.04 19.57
CA GLU A 269 22.59 5.52 20.92
C GLU A 269 23.77 6.41 21.37
N PRO A 270 23.50 7.60 21.92
CA PRO A 270 24.56 8.46 22.40
C PRO A 270 25.28 7.78 23.56
N THR A 271 26.55 7.42 23.36
CA THR A 271 27.41 6.94 24.44
C THR A 271 27.47 8.04 25.52
N PRO A 272 27.05 7.80 26.77
CA PRO A 272 27.14 8.79 27.85
C PRO A 272 28.59 8.89 28.38
N ALA A 273 29.56 9.04 27.48
CA ALA A 273 30.97 9.21 27.83
C ALA A 273 31.49 10.51 27.20
N SER A 274 31.98 11.39 28.06
CA SER A 274 32.57 12.70 27.78
C SER A 274 31.62 13.90 27.73
N ALA A 275 30.85 14.08 28.82
CA ALA A 275 30.70 15.41 29.41
C ALA A 275 31.93 15.75 30.28
N THR A 276 33.14 15.44 29.81
CA THR A 276 34.36 16.11 30.28
C THR A 276 34.66 17.17 29.23
N SER A 277 33.95 18.30 29.38
CA SER A 277 34.46 19.58 28.93
C SER A 277 35.94 19.64 29.32
N THR A 278 36.81 19.69 28.32
CA THR A 278 38.20 20.10 28.53
C THR A 278 38.11 21.57 28.93
N ILE A 279 37.98 21.80 30.24
CA ILE A 279 38.11 23.12 30.85
C ILE A 279 39.53 23.57 30.55
N ASP A 280 39.65 24.59 29.72
CA ASP A 280 40.88 25.35 29.54
C ASP A 280 41.25 25.99 30.89
N PRO A 281 42.37 25.60 31.53
CA PRO A 281 42.74 26.11 32.85
C PRO A 281 43.12 27.60 32.86
N GLN A 282 43.10 28.31 31.73
CA GLN A 282 43.50 29.72 31.65
C GLN A 282 42.35 30.75 31.81
N LEU A 283 41.09 30.33 31.96
CA LEU A 283 39.95 31.27 32.10
C LEU A 283 39.47 31.49 33.54
N LEU A 284 40.15 30.96 34.55
CA LEU A 284 39.80 31.10 35.98
C LEU A 284 40.46 32.31 36.67
N ALA A 285 40.48 33.47 36.01
CA ALA A 285 41.02 34.70 36.60
C ALA A 285 40.19 35.95 36.24
N LEU A 286 38.86 35.82 36.26
CA LEU A 286 37.98 36.97 36.32
C LEU A 286 37.05 36.79 37.53
N ASP A 287 37.36 37.58 38.56
CA ASP A 287 36.55 37.78 39.74
C ASP A 287 35.18 38.32 39.31
N PHE A 288 34.14 37.50 39.43
CA PHE A 288 32.76 37.95 39.35
C PHE A 288 32.19 37.93 40.77
N GLU A 289 31.96 39.14 41.27
CA GLU A 289 31.20 39.40 42.49
C GLU A 289 29.84 38.69 42.42
N GLU A 290 29.50 38.10 43.56
CA GLU A 290 28.33 37.30 43.85
C GLU A 290 27.08 38.19 43.76
N GLU A 291 26.42 38.23 42.59
CA GLU A 291 25.13 38.90 42.42
C GLU A 291 24.03 37.84 42.25
N ASP A 292 23.16 37.77 43.24
CA ASP A 292 22.06 36.84 43.40
C ASP A 292 21.14 36.80 42.17
N ILE A 293 21.23 35.73 41.37
CA ILE A 293 20.25 35.44 40.31
C ILE A 293 19.07 34.69 40.94
N GLU A 294 18.09 35.48 41.35
CA GLU A 294 16.77 35.08 41.83
C GLU A 294 16.02 34.28 40.73
N ILE A 295 15.95 32.95 40.89
CA ILE A 295 15.25 32.04 39.97
C ILE A 295 13.74 32.16 40.21
N TYR A 296 13.04 32.93 39.38
CA TYR A 296 11.57 32.90 39.31
C TYR A 296 11.10 31.60 38.64
N THR A 297 10.72 30.62 39.45
CA THR A 297 9.97 29.44 38.98
C THR A 297 8.51 29.82 38.76
N THR A 298 8.12 30.02 37.50
CA THR A 298 6.71 30.20 37.12
C THR A 298 5.99 28.85 37.15
N ARG A 299 5.37 28.54 38.30
CA ARG A 299 4.42 27.44 38.50
C ARG A 299 3.13 27.75 37.73
N ARG A 300 2.90 27.10 36.59
CA ARG A 300 1.62 27.15 35.87
C ARG A 300 0.74 26.01 36.36
N GLU A 301 -0.21 26.35 37.22
CA GLU A 301 -1.23 25.45 37.76
C GLU A 301 -2.28 25.14 36.68
N ALA A 302 -2.62 23.86 36.55
CA ALA A 302 -3.69 23.36 35.70
C ALA A 302 -4.97 23.28 36.52
N GLU A 303 -5.96 24.11 36.19
CA GLU A 303 -7.32 24.00 36.73
C GLU A 303 -8.06 22.83 36.06
N GLN A 304 -8.28 21.77 36.84
CA GLN A 304 -9.28 20.74 36.58
C GLN A 304 -10.63 21.23 37.11
N ARG A 305 -11.62 21.41 36.23
CA ARG A 305 -13.01 21.58 36.64
C ARG A 305 -13.71 20.23 36.61
N TYR A 306 -14.04 19.75 37.81
CA TYR A 306 -15.02 18.71 38.04
C TYR A 306 -16.43 19.32 37.96
N THR A 307 -17.34 18.62 37.29
CA THR A 307 -18.78 18.73 37.54
C THR A 307 -19.33 17.33 37.74
N THR A 308 -19.61 17.01 38.99
CA THR A 308 -20.48 15.92 39.44
C THR A 308 -21.83 16.52 39.82
N GLU A 309 -22.92 16.01 39.24
CA GLU A 309 -24.21 15.96 39.93
C GLU A 309 -24.87 14.58 39.69
N SER A 310 -25.07 13.91 40.83
CA SER A 310 -25.90 12.76 41.22
C SER A 310 -27.36 12.90 40.77
N ALA A 311 -28.32 11.97 40.83
CA ALA A 311 -28.59 10.57 41.21
C ALA A 311 -29.92 10.23 40.44
N SER A 312 -30.52 9.04 40.33
CA SER A 312 -30.94 8.05 41.34
C SER A 312 -31.86 7.03 40.64
N GLY A 313 -31.84 5.76 41.08
CA GLY A 313 -32.96 4.80 41.00
C GLY A 313 -33.16 4.09 39.65
N GLU A 314 -33.57 2.84 39.56
CA GLU A 314 -33.84 1.74 40.49
C GLU A 314 -34.03 0.48 39.62
N ASN A 315 -33.63 -0.69 40.13
CA ASN A 315 -34.03 -2.07 39.80
C ASN A 315 -34.65 -2.42 38.42
N SER A 316 -34.08 -3.42 37.72
CA SER A 316 -34.68 -4.77 37.62
C SER A 316 -33.87 -5.71 36.72
N PHE A 317 -33.74 -6.93 37.24
CA PHE A 317 -33.36 -8.20 36.66
C PHE A 317 -34.04 -8.53 35.31
N THR A 318 -33.26 -8.99 34.31
CA THR A 318 -33.58 -10.14 33.43
C THR A 318 -32.30 -10.68 32.78
N VAL A 319 -32.21 -12.01 32.81
CA VAL A 319 -31.29 -12.91 32.10
C VAL A 319 -31.52 -12.79 30.59
N ASP A 320 -30.47 -12.72 29.76
CA ASP A 320 -30.53 -13.23 28.38
C ASP A 320 -29.13 -13.45 27.76
N ASP A 321 -29.08 -14.40 26.82
CA ASP A 321 -27.96 -15.23 26.41
C ASP A 321 -26.76 -14.52 25.74
N GLY A 322 -25.57 -15.08 26.02
CA GLY A 322 -24.29 -14.65 25.48
C GLY A 322 -23.99 -15.28 24.12
N GLU A 323 -24.02 -14.45 23.08
CA GLU A 323 -23.55 -14.76 21.74
C GLU A 323 -22.22 -14.00 21.48
N ASP A 324 -21.26 -14.75 20.97
CA ASP A 324 -19.86 -14.49 20.71
C ASP A 324 -19.59 -13.27 19.78
N LEU A 325 -18.87 -12.26 20.28
CA LEU A 325 -18.29 -11.18 19.46
C LEU A 325 -16.77 -11.18 19.60
N THR A 326 -16.12 -11.98 18.77
CA THR A 326 -14.68 -11.90 18.50
C THR A 326 -14.38 -10.66 17.66
N GLY A 327 -13.91 -9.62 18.33
CA GLY A 327 -13.32 -8.44 17.72
C GLY A 327 -11.82 -8.65 17.51
N GLU A 328 -11.39 -8.65 16.25
CA GLU A 328 -9.99 -8.41 15.88
C GLU A 328 -9.94 -7.23 14.91
N SER A 329 -9.36 -6.15 15.42
CA SER A 329 -8.93 -4.96 14.70
C SER A 329 -7.41 -4.89 14.87
N ASP A 330 -6.67 -4.67 13.79
CA ASP A 330 -5.78 -3.51 13.76
C ASP A 330 -5.34 -3.14 12.35
N SER A 331 -5.34 -1.82 12.16
CA SER A 331 -5.18 -1.11 10.91
C SER A 331 -3.76 -0.58 10.78
N ASP A 332 -3.15 -0.82 9.62
CA ASP A 332 -2.06 0.01 9.10
C ASP A 332 -2.54 0.60 7.77
N SER A 333 -2.81 1.91 7.71
CA SER A 333 -2.65 2.62 6.44
C SER A 333 -2.52 4.14 6.61
N SER A 334 -1.46 4.63 6.00
CA SER A 334 -0.93 5.98 5.89
C SER A 334 -1.95 7.11 5.72
N CYS A 335 -1.77 8.14 6.55
CA CYS A 335 -2.29 9.48 6.36
C CYS A 335 -1.72 10.12 5.07
N ILE A 336 -2.61 10.41 4.11
CA ILE A 336 -2.31 11.29 2.97
C ILE A 336 -3.20 12.52 3.16
N SER A 337 -2.55 13.67 3.36
CA SER A 337 -3.15 14.97 3.71
C SER A 337 -4.18 15.45 2.68
N SER A 338 -5.39 15.76 3.14
CA SER A 338 -6.58 16.13 2.36
C SER A 338 -6.63 17.60 1.91
N ASP A 339 -5.53 18.34 1.95
CA ASP A 339 -5.56 19.81 2.01
C ASP A 339 -5.36 20.53 0.65
N SER A 340 -5.61 19.85 -0.48
CA SER A 340 -5.25 20.40 -1.80
C SER A 340 -6.42 20.62 -2.79
N ILE A 341 -7.68 20.45 -2.36
CA ILE A 341 -8.85 20.47 -3.29
C ILE A 341 -9.64 21.78 -3.28
N ILE A 342 -9.43 22.69 -2.32
CA ILE A 342 -10.33 23.86 -2.14
C ILE A 342 -10.00 25.07 -3.05
N ARG A 343 -8.92 25.07 -3.85
CA ARG A 343 -8.42 26.30 -4.52
C ARG A 343 -8.56 26.45 -6.03
N ASN A 344 -9.52 25.77 -6.69
CA ASN A 344 -9.71 25.91 -8.15
C ASN A 344 -11.17 26.16 -8.60
N ALA A 345 -12.04 26.69 -7.74
CA ALA A 345 -13.41 27.04 -8.11
C ALA A 345 -13.61 28.56 -8.16
N ASP A 346 -12.98 29.23 -9.12
CA ASP A 346 -13.40 30.57 -9.56
C ASP A 346 -14.04 30.44 -10.94
N PHE A 347 -15.35 30.69 -10.99
CA PHE A 347 -16.15 30.68 -12.19
C PHE A 347 -15.89 31.95 -13.00
N VAL A 348 -15.66 31.77 -14.30
CA VAL A 348 -15.69 32.85 -15.30
C VAL A 348 -17.13 33.39 -15.37
N PRO A 349 -17.37 34.71 -15.19
CA PRO A 349 -18.67 35.29 -15.50
C PRO A 349 -18.84 35.35 -17.03
N LEU A 350 -19.92 34.74 -17.51
CA LEU A 350 -20.40 34.91 -18.88
C LEU A 350 -20.95 36.34 -19.02
N ASN A 351 -20.35 37.12 -19.92
CA ASN A 351 -20.98 38.25 -20.59
C ASN A 351 -21.49 37.79 -21.95
#